data_AF-A0A954F7C3-F1
#
_entry.id   AF-A0A954F7C3-F1
#
_cell.length_a   1.000
_cell.length_b   1.000
_cell.length_c   1.000
_cell.angle_alpha   90.00
_cell.angle_beta   90.00
_cell.angle_gamma   90.00
#
_symmetry.space_group_name_H-M   'P 1'
#
loop_
_entity.id
_entity.type
_entity.pdbx_description
1 polymer ?
#
loop_
_entity_poly.entity_id
_entity_poly.type
_entity_poly.pdbx_seq_one_letter_code
_entity_poly.pdbx_strand_id
1 'polypeptide(L)'
;MNSTRTRSMARIREGRLFLISLRVALGRVSLWLTVGLVLGVLAWALALPTYSWFEALGQSRLSPGEEFGSLSTIFRQDQSEGLAQLGRSTAAMGTVMVLIAWLVGVFVAGGWLQVTLERSQHQCLRRFLVGGARHFWRFLRLGILVLLVLGVFRWALYGM
;
A
#
# COMPACT_ATOMS: atom_id res chain seq x y z
N MET A 1 -28.23 39.98 0.58
CA MET A 1 -26.75 39.98 0.45
C MET A 1 -26.01 39.31 1.64
N ASN A 2 -26.62 38.33 2.35
CA ASN A 2 -26.02 37.70 3.57
C ASN A 2 -25.56 36.24 3.39
N SER A 3 -25.82 35.62 2.23
CA SER A 3 -25.57 34.18 1.98
C SER A 3 -24.09 33.84 1.72
N THR A 4 -23.29 34.79 1.22
CA THR A 4 -21.88 34.55 0.87
C THR A 4 -20.93 34.61 2.07
N ARG A 5 -21.23 35.42 3.09
CA ARG A 5 -20.42 35.53 4.33
C ARG A 5 -20.53 34.30 5.23
N THR A 6 -21.71 33.71 5.35
CA THR A 6 -21.92 32.50 6.17
C THR A 6 -21.22 31.28 5.58
N ARG A 7 -21.16 31.17 4.25
CA ARG A 7 -20.42 30.10 3.55
C ARG A 7 -18.91 30.19 3.71
N SER A 8 -18.33 31.40 3.76
CA SER A 8 -16.87 31.54 3.91
C SER A 8 -16.40 31.15 5.32
N MET A 9 -17.17 31.52 6.36
CA MET A 9 -16.83 31.15 7.74
C MET A 9 -17.01 29.65 8.02
N ALA A 10 -18.00 29.00 7.40
CA ALA A 10 -18.15 27.54 7.48
C ALA A 10 -16.93 26.81 6.89
N ARG A 11 -16.46 27.23 5.71
CA ARG A 11 -15.31 26.62 5.01
C ARG A 11 -13.99 26.77 5.79
N ILE A 12 -13.76 27.92 6.44
CA ILE A 12 -12.57 28.14 7.29
C ILE A 12 -12.61 27.24 8.54
N ARG A 13 -13.80 27.04 9.12
CA ARG A 13 -13.99 26.17 10.29
C ARG A 13 -13.78 24.70 9.94
N GLU A 14 -14.27 24.26 8.79
CA GLU A 14 -14.06 22.90 8.25
C GLU A 14 -12.58 22.61 7.98
N GLY A 15 -11.86 23.55 7.35
CA GLY A 15 -10.42 23.39 7.10
C GLY A 15 -9.60 23.23 8.39
N ARG A 16 -9.95 23.98 9.45
CA ARG A 16 -9.30 23.83 10.76
C ARG A 16 -9.61 22.49 11.42
N LEU A 17 -10.84 21.99 11.28
CA LEU A 17 -11.23 20.68 11.80
C LEU A 17 -10.48 19.54 11.10
N PHE A 18 -10.29 19.64 9.77
CA PHE A 18 -9.48 18.69 9.00
C PHE A 18 -8.01 18.67 9.44
N LEU A 19 -7.39 19.84 9.64
CA LEU A 19 -6.00 19.91 10.10
C LEU A 19 -5.82 19.34 11.51
N ILE A 20 -6.81 19.56 12.39
CA ILE A 20 -6.80 19.00 13.75
C ILE A 20 -6.94 17.48 13.71
N SER A 21 -7.88 16.94 12.91
CA SER A 21 -8.04 15.49 12.79
C SER A 21 -6.83 14.82 12.13
N LEU A 22 -6.22 15.46 11.13
CA LEU A 22 -4.99 14.99 10.49
C LEU A 22 -3.83 14.96 11.48
N ARG A 23 -3.64 16.02 12.28
CA ARG A 23 -2.61 16.07 13.32
C ARG A 23 -2.83 14.99 14.39
N VAL A 24 -4.07 14.76 14.80
CA VAL A 24 -4.41 13.70 15.77
C VAL A 24 -4.18 12.32 15.16
N ALA A 25 -4.44 12.12 13.87
CA ALA A 25 -4.16 10.87 13.19
C ALA A 25 -2.65 10.61 13.06
N LEU A 26 -1.88 11.62 12.67
CA LEU A 26 -0.41 11.54 12.58
C LEU A 26 0.24 11.30 13.95
N GLY A 27 -0.33 11.85 15.02
CA GLY A 27 0.19 11.68 16.39
C GLY A 27 0.06 10.25 16.96
N ARG A 28 -0.71 9.35 16.33
CA ARG A 28 -0.94 7.98 16.84
C ARG A 28 0.11 7.01 16.33
N VAL A 29 1.37 7.22 16.75
CA VAL A 29 2.55 6.43 16.33
C VAL A 29 2.35 4.93 16.49
N SER A 30 1.73 4.47 17.58
CA SER A 30 1.49 3.04 17.82
C SER A 30 0.67 2.38 16.69
N LEU A 31 -0.34 3.06 16.13
CA LEU A 31 -1.13 2.52 15.02
C LEU A 31 -0.31 2.47 13.73
N TRP A 32 0.47 3.51 13.46
CA TRP A 32 1.39 3.54 12.32
C TRP A 32 2.45 2.44 12.40
N LEU A 33 2.99 2.17 13.59
CA LEU A 33 3.93 1.07 13.80
C LEU A 33 3.27 -0.28 13.57
N THR A 34 2.05 -0.51 14.06
CA THR A 34 1.37 -1.80 13.82
C THR A 34 1.07 -2.02 12.34
N VAL A 35 0.54 -0.99 11.65
CA VAL A 35 0.25 -1.07 10.21
C VAL A 35 1.55 -1.22 9.40
N GLY A 36 2.56 -0.41 9.73
CA GLY A 36 3.87 -0.45 9.10
C GLY A 36 4.57 -1.79 9.31
N LEU A 37 4.44 -2.42 10.48
CA LEU A 37 4.99 -3.74 10.76
C LEU A 37 4.33 -4.82 9.90
N VAL A 38 2.99 -4.82 9.80
CA VAL A 38 2.27 -5.79 8.96
C VAL A 38 2.69 -5.65 7.49
N LEU A 39 2.71 -4.42 6.97
CA LEU A 39 3.15 -4.15 5.60
C LEU A 39 4.64 -4.45 5.40
N GLY A 40 5.48 -4.19 6.41
CA GLY A 40 6.90 -4.49 6.40
C GLY A 40 7.18 -5.98 6.33
N VAL A 41 6.44 -6.81 7.07
CA VAL A 41 6.54 -8.28 7.01
C VAL A 41 6.12 -8.79 5.61
N LEU A 42 5.03 -8.27 5.06
CA LEU A 42 4.58 -8.59 3.69
C LEU A 42 5.64 -8.21 2.64
N ALA A 43 6.20 -7.01 2.74
CA ALA A 43 7.25 -6.53 1.84
C ALA A 43 8.53 -7.37 1.97
N TRP A 44 8.91 -7.74 3.20
CA TRP A 44 10.07 -8.57 3.46
C TRP A 44 9.92 -9.98 2.87
N ALA A 45 8.75 -10.60 3.05
CA ALA A 45 8.46 -11.91 2.45
C ALA A 45 8.57 -11.87 0.91
N LEU A 46 8.14 -10.77 0.28
CA LEU A 46 8.27 -10.57 -1.16
C LEU A 46 9.72 -10.32 -1.61
N ALA A 47 10.57 -9.80 -0.72
CA ALA A 47 11.98 -9.52 -1.02
C ALA A 47 12.85 -10.79 -1.06
N LEU A 48 12.44 -11.87 -0.40
CA LEU A 48 13.25 -13.11 -0.27
C LEU A 48 13.58 -13.77 -1.62
N PRO A 49 12.66 -13.98 -2.58
CA PRO A 49 12.98 -14.58 -3.87
C PRO A 49 13.91 -13.72 -4.71
N THR A 50 13.79 -12.40 -4.59
CA THR A 50 14.66 -11.45 -5.27
C THR A 50 16.07 -11.54 -4.69
N TYR A 51 16.19 -11.58 -3.36
CA TYR A 51 17.47 -11.72 -2.67
C TYR A 51 18.18 -13.03 -3.03
N SER A 52 17.47 -14.17 -3.02
CA SER A 52 18.07 -15.46 -3.38
C SER A 52 18.53 -15.52 -4.84
N TRP A 53 17.80 -14.86 -5.75
CA TRP A 53 18.23 -14.70 -7.13
C TRP A 53 19.51 -13.86 -7.26
N PHE A 54 19.61 -12.74 -6.50
CA PHE A 54 20.84 -11.94 -6.45
C PHE A 54 22.02 -12.71 -5.86
N GLU A 55 21.79 -13.53 -4.84
CA GLU A 55 22.83 -14.36 -4.23
C GLU A 55 23.34 -15.42 -5.22
N ALA A 56 22.45 -16.05 -5.99
CA ALA A 56 22.81 -17.00 -7.04
C ALA A 56 23.63 -16.35 -8.18
N LEU A 57 23.32 -15.10 -8.53
CA LEU A 57 24.11 -14.32 -9.47
C LEU A 57 25.50 -14.00 -8.94
N GLY A 58 25.64 -13.62 -7.67
CA GLY A 58 26.94 -13.32 -7.07
C GLY A 58 27.91 -14.52 -7.05
N GLN A 59 27.39 -15.75 -7.05
CA GLN A 59 28.19 -16.98 -7.07
C GLN A 59 28.58 -17.44 -8.49
N SER A 60 27.83 -17.04 -9.51
CA SER A 60 28.18 -17.28 -10.91
C SER A 60 29.09 -16.15 -11.37
N ARG A 61 30.41 -16.40 -11.39
CA ARG A 61 31.50 -15.46 -11.73
C ARG A 61 31.07 -14.35 -12.71
N LEU A 62 30.60 -13.21 -12.22
CA LEU A 62 30.53 -12.00 -13.03
C LEU A 62 31.97 -11.65 -13.39
N SER A 63 32.22 -11.43 -14.68
CA SER A 63 33.56 -11.06 -15.15
C SER A 63 33.98 -9.74 -14.49
N PRO A 64 35.23 -9.60 -14.01
CA PRO A 64 35.69 -8.37 -13.37
C PRO A 64 35.55 -7.20 -14.35
N GLY A 65 34.66 -6.25 -14.07
CA GLY A 65 34.34 -5.12 -14.95
C GLY A 65 32.84 -4.96 -15.28
N GLU A 66 32.03 -6.00 -15.08
CA GLU A 66 30.56 -5.89 -15.10
C GLU A 66 30.03 -5.62 -13.69
N GLU A 67 30.46 -4.50 -13.10
CA GLU A 67 29.91 -4.05 -11.83
C GLU A 67 28.51 -3.44 -12.06
N PHE A 68 27.64 -3.55 -11.05
CA PHE A 68 26.20 -3.20 -10.98
C PHE A 68 25.76 -1.87 -11.62
N GLY A 69 26.67 -1.01 -12.09
CA GLY A 69 26.42 0.24 -12.80
C GLY A 69 26.07 0.11 -14.29
N SER A 70 26.38 -1.03 -14.96
CA SER A 70 25.98 -1.26 -16.35
C SER A 70 25.25 -2.59 -16.52
N LEU A 71 23.97 -2.64 -16.15
CA LEU A 71 23.02 -3.66 -16.61
C LEU A 71 22.84 -3.51 -18.13
N SER A 72 23.85 -3.97 -18.88
CA SER A 72 23.88 -3.90 -20.33
C SER A 72 22.72 -4.72 -20.93
N THR A 73 22.33 -4.40 -22.16
CA THR A 73 21.36 -5.22 -22.91
C THR A 73 21.82 -6.67 -23.04
N ILE A 74 23.13 -6.91 -23.07
CA ILE A 74 23.76 -8.23 -23.12
C ILE A 74 23.48 -9.00 -21.83
N PHE A 75 23.68 -8.40 -20.66
CA PHE A 75 23.34 -9.01 -19.37
C PHE A 75 21.85 -9.38 -19.28
N ARG A 76 20.95 -8.51 -19.76
CA ARG A 76 19.51 -8.80 -19.79
C ARG A 76 19.14 -9.94 -20.73
N GLN A 77 19.86 -10.11 -21.82
CA GLN A 77 19.64 -11.20 -22.78
C GLN A 77 20.15 -12.53 -22.23
N ASP A 78 21.34 -12.52 -21.64
CA ASP A 78 21.97 -13.71 -21.04
C ASP A 78 21.20 -14.20 -19.79
N GLN A 79 20.67 -13.26 -19.01
CA GLN A 79 19.86 -13.56 -17.82
C GLN A 79 18.34 -13.59 -18.11
N SER A 80 17.93 -13.53 -19.37
CA SER A 80 16.50 -13.41 -19.74
C SER A 80 15.66 -14.59 -19.23
N GLU A 81 16.22 -15.80 -19.26
CA GLU A 81 15.54 -17.01 -18.76
C GLU A 81 15.44 -17.01 -17.23
N GLY A 82 16.50 -16.61 -16.53
CA GLY A 82 16.50 -16.43 -15.07
C GLY A 82 15.56 -15.33 -14.61
N LEU A 83 15.51 -14.20 -15.33
CA LEU A 83 14.56 -13.11 -15.11
C LEU A 83 13.11 -13.54 -15.41
N ALA A 84 12.88 -14.35 -16.44
CA ALA A 84 11.55 -14.89 -16.75
C ALA A 84 11.09 -15.91 -15.69
N GLN A 85 12.00 -16.70 -15.13
CA GLN A 85 11.71 -17.61 -14.02
C GLN A 85 11.41 -16.84 -12.73
N LEU A 86 12.22 -15.83 -12.42
CA LEU A 86 11.96 -14.91 -11.29
C LEU A 86 10.63 -14.19 -11.46
N GLY A 87 10.32 -13.71 -12.67
CA GLY A 87 9.04 -13.08 -12.99
C GLY A 87 7.85 -14.01 -12.76
N ARG A 88 7.95 -15.29 -13.14
CA ARG A 88 6.88 -16.28 -12.91
C ARG A 88 6.69 -16.60 -11.43
N SER A 89 7.76 -16.77 -10.66
CA SER A 89 7.67 -17.07 -9.22
C SER A 89 7.16 -15.87 -8.41
N THR A 90 7.66 -14.67 -8.73
CA THR A 90 7.22 -13.43 -8.09
C THR A 90 5.83 -13.00 -8.51
N ALA A 91 5.37 -13.29 -9.73
CA ALA A 91 4.01 -12.97 -10.15
C ALA A 91 2.94 -13.73 -9.34
N ALA A 92 3.13 -15.04 -9.14
CA ALA A 92 2.19 -15.85 -8.37
C ALA A 92 2.15 -15.42 -6.89
N MET A 93 3.32 -15.31 -6.25
CA MET A 93 3.42 -14.89 -4.85
C MET A 93 2.99 -13.42 -4.67
N GLY A 94 3.41 -12.55 -5.58
CA GLY A 94 3.09 -11.14 -5.57
C GLY A 94 1.62 -10.85 -5.72
N THR A 95 0.89 -11.63 -6.53
CA THR A 95 -0.57 -11.49 -6.64
C THR A 95 -1.26 -11.73 -5.30
N VAL A 96 -0.89 -12.79 -4.59
CA VAL A 96 -1.45 -13.11 -3.27
C VAL A 96 -1.05 -12.06 -2.24
N MET A 97 0.22 -11.63 -2.23
CA MET A 97 0.72 -10.61 -1.29
C MET A 97 0.06 -9.24 -1.51
N VAL A 98 -0.12 -8.82 -2.77
CA VAL A 98 -0.82 -7.58 -3.13
C VAL A 98 -2.28 -7.65 -2.71
N LEU A 99 -2.94 -8.80 -2.90
CA LEU A 99 -4.32 -8.99 -2.44
C LEU A 99 -4.42 -8.86 -0.91
N ILE A 100 -3.51 -9.49 -0.16
CA ILE A 100 -3.48 -9.38 1.31
C ILE A 100 -3.20 -7.93 1.73
N ALA A 101 -2.20 -7.27 1.15
CA ALA A 101 -1.86 -5.89 1.46
C ALA A 101 -3.05 -4.94 1.19
N TRP A 102 -3.77 -5.18 0.10
CA TRP A 102 -4.98 -4.42 -0.24
C TRP A 102 -6.12 -4.66 0.78
N LEU A 103 -6.36 -5.90 1.19
CA LEU A 103 -7.34 -6.23 2.23
C LEU A 103 -6.98 -5.59 3.58
N VAL A 104 -5.69 -5.61 3.94
CA VAL A 104 -5.17 -4.90 5.12
C VAL A 104 -5.43 -3.40 4.98
N GLY A 105 -5.18 -2.80 3.82
CA GLY A 105 -5.48 -1.39 3.55
C GLY A 105 -6.96 -1.04 3.75
N VAL A 106 -7.87 -1.87 3.23
CA VAL A 106 -9.33 -1.75 3.41
C VAL A 106 -9.70 -1.80 4.90
N PHE A 107 -9.15 -2.75 5.63
CA PHE A 107 -9.37 -2.89 7.07
C PHE A 107 -8.84 -1.67 7.86
N VAL A 108 -7.62 -1.22 7.53
CA VAL A 108 -6.95 -0.08 8.16
C VAL A 108 -7.74 1.20 7.93
N ALA A 109 -8.28 1.43 6.73
CA ALA A 109 -9.16 2.57 6.44
C ALA A 109 -10.40 2.59 7.34
N GLY A 110 -11.04 1.42 7.54
CA GLY A 110 -12.16 1.27 8.48
C GLY A 110 -11.78 1.54 9.93
N GLY A 111 -10.60 1.08 10.35
CA GLY A 111 -10.08 1.32 11.70
C GLY A 111 -9.81 2.81 11.95
N TRP A 112 -9.20 3.51 10.98
CA TRP A 112 -8.94 4.95 11.07
C TRP A 112 -10.23 5.78 11.13
N LEU A 113 -11.26 5.39 10.39
CA LEU A 113 -12.56 6.06 10.46
C LEU A 113 -13.13 6.03 11.88
N GLN A 114 -13.10 4.87 12.55
CA GLN A 114 -13.59 4.76 13.93
C GLN A 114 -12.73 5.56 14.92
N VAL A 115 -11.41 5.51 14.76
CA VAL A 115 -10.45 6.19 15.65
C VAL A 115 -10.51 7.72 15.53
N THR A 116 -10.86 8.25 14.36
CA THR A 116 -11.00 9.69 14.13
C THR A 116 -12.34 10.23 14.63
N LEU A 117 -13.41 9.43 14.57
CA LEU A 117 -14.73 9.79 15.10
C LEU A 117 -14.78 9.77 16.63
N GLU A 118 -14.06 8.85 17.28
CA GLU A 118 -14.08 8.71 18.74
C GLU A 118 -12.80 9.28 19.41
N ARG A 119 -12.96 10.36 20.17
CA ARG A 119 -11.87 11.08 20.87
C ARG A 119 -11.26 10.37 22.09
N SER A 120 -11.46 9.06 22.27
CA SER A 120 -10.95 8.37 23.47
C SER A 120 -9.48 7.96 23.34
N GLN A 121 -8.64 8.31 24.32
CA GLN A 121 -7.21 8.00 24.33
C GLN A 121 -6.87 6.57 24.85
N HIS A 122 -7.71 5.97 25.70
CA HIS A 122 -7.28 4.82 26.52
C HIS A 122 -7.43 3.42 25.88
N GLN A 123 -8.10 3.27 24.72
CA GLN A 123 -8.26 1.95 24.05
C GLN A 123 -8.17 2.04 22.52
N CYS A 124 -7.12 2.71 22.01
CA CYS A 124 -6.96 3.01 20.59
C CYS A 124 -6.91 1.74 19.70
N LEU A 125 -6.15 0.73 20.10
CA LEU A 125 -5.89 -0.46 19.26
C LEU A 125 -7.10 -1.39 19.16
N ARG A 126 -7.76 -1.69 20.28
CA ARG A 126 -9.01 -2.47 20.30
C ARG A 126 -10.10 -1.80 19.45
N ARG A 127 -10.25 -0.48 19.56
CA ARG A 127 -11.24 0.27 18.76
C ARG A 127 -10.87 0.34 17.29
N PHE A 128 -9.58 0.44 16.96
CA PHE A 128 -9.11 0.34 15.59
C PHE A 128 -9.49 -1.01 14.97
N LEU A 129 -9.24 -2.11 15.68
CA LEU A 129 -9.60 -3.45 15.20
C LEU A 129 -11.11 -3.63 15.04
N VAL A 130 -11.91 -3.17 16.02
CA VAL A 130 -13.38 -3.23 15.95
C VAL A 130 -13.93 -2.34 14.83
N GLY A 131 -13.35 -1.14 14.65
CA GLY A 131 -13.68 -0.21 13.58
C GLY A 131 -13.39 -0.80 12.21
N GLY A 132 -12.23 -1.43 12.07
CA GLY A 132 -11.82 -2.18 10.89
C GLY A 132 -12.80 -3.28 10.56
N ALA A 133 -13.13 -4.14 11.54
CA ALA A 133 -14.08 -5.24 11.33
C ALA A 133 -15.50 -4.75 10.98
N ARG A 134 -16.00 -3.73 11.68
CA ARG A 134 -17.35 -3.16 11.45
C ARG A 134 -17.49 -2.54 10.06
N HIS A 135 -16.48 -1.81 9.60
CA HIS A 135 -16.53 -1.11 8.31
C HIS A 135 -15.91 -1.89 7.16
N PHE A 136 -15.33 -3.06 7.43
CA PHE A 136 -14.61 -3.88 6.47
C PHE A 136 -15.41 -4.07 5.18
N TRP A 137 -16.66 -4.53 5.30
CA TRP A 137 -17.50 -4.82 4.14
C TRP A 137 -17.86 -3.57 3.31
N ARG A 138 -18.03 -2.42 3.97
CA ARG A 138 -18.31 -1.14 3.28
C ARG A 138 -17.11 -0.69 2.45
N PHE A 139 -15.92 -0.70 3.05
CA PHE A 139 -14.69 -0.33 2.34
C PHE A 139 -14.27 -1.39 1.32
N LEU A 140 -14.57 -2.67 1.55
CA LEU A 140 -14.31 -3.74 0.60
C LEU A 140 -15.10 -3.53 -0.69
N ARG A 141 -16.40 -3.22 -0.59
CA ARG A 141 -17.24 -2.88 -1.76
C ARG A 141 -16.67 -1.70 -2.54
N LEU A 142 -16.27 -0.65 -1.83
CA LEU A 142 -15.65 0.52 -2.45
C LEU A 142 -14.32 0.18 -3.12
N GLY A 143 -13.50 -0.65 -2.47
CA GLY A 143 -12.25 -1.12 -3.04
C GLY A 143 -12.48 -1.95 -4.31
N ILE A 144 -13.46 -2.86 -4.32
CA ILE A 144 -13.80 -3.66 -5.50
C ILE A 144 -14.24 -2.74 -6.64
N LEU A 145 -15.06 -1.73 -6.35
CA LEU A 145 -15.45 -0.71 -7.32
C LEU A 145 -14.23 0.01 -7.91
N VAL A 146 -13.27 0.40 -7.06
CA VAL A 146 -12.01 1.02 -7.51
C VAL A 146 -11.21 0.08 -8.41
N LEU A 147 -11.11 -1.21 -8.05
CA LEU A 147 -10.43 -2.22 -8.88
C LEU A 147 -11.12 -2.41 -10.23
N LEU A 148 -12.46 -2.44 -10.26
CA LEU A 148 -13.22 -2.52 -11.50
C LEU A 148 -12.98 -1.30 -12.38
N VAL A 149 -13.01 -0.10 -11.81
CA VAL A 149 -12.71 1.15 -12.53
C VAL A 149 -11.28 1.12 -13.07
N LEU A 150 -10.29 0.74 -12.25
CA LEU A 150 -8.91 0.59 -12.71
C LEU A 150 -8.78 -0.45 -13.83
N GLY A 151 -9.50 -1.57 -13.74
CA GLY A 151 -9.54 -2.61 -14.76
C GLY A 151 -10.09 -2.10 -16.08
N VAL A 152 -11.21 -1.36 -16.04
CA VAL A 152 -11.82 -0.71 -17.21
C VAL A 152 -10.87 0.31 -17.82
N PHE A 153 -10.23 1.16 -17.00
CA PHE A 153 -9.25 2.13 -17.48
C PHE A 153 -8.03 1.45 -18.13
N ARG A 154 -7.49 0.40 -17.50
CA ARG A 154 -6.39 -0.38 -18.07
C ARG A 154 -6.80 -0.98 -19.41
N TRP A 155 -7.99 -1.56 -19.50
CA TRP A 155 -8.50 -2.13 -20.75
C TRP A 155 -8.67 -1.05 -21.83
N ALA A 156 -9.21 0.12 -21.48
CA ALA A 156 -9.38 1.22 -22.42
C ALA A 156 -8.05 1.80 -22.94
N LEU A 157 -6.99 1.83 -22.11
CA LEU A 157 -5.69 2.39 -22.48
C LEU A 157 -4.75 1.41 -23.20
N TYR A 158 -4.79 0.12 -22.83
CA TYR A 158 -3.83 -0.89 -23.31
C TYR A 158 -4.47 -2.05 -24.08
N GLY A 159 -5.81 -2.07 -24.18
CA GLY A 159 -6.57 -3.10 -24.90
C GLY A 159 -7.06 -2.68 -26.28
N MET A 160 -6.83 -1.42 -26.69
CA MET A 160 -6.80 -0.99 -28.09
C MET A 160 -5.40 -1.23 -28.65
#